data_AF-A0A010RL13-F1
#
_entry.id   AF-A0A010RL13-F1
#
_cell.length_a   1.000
_cell.length_b   1.000
_cell.length_c   1.000
_cell.angle_alpha   90.00
_cell.angle_beta   90.00
_cell.angle_gamma   90.00
#
_symmetry.space_group_name_H-M   'P 1'
#
loop_
_entity.id
_entity.type
_entity.pdbx_description
1 polymer ?
#
loop_
_entity_poly.entity_id
_entity_poly.type
_entity_poly.pdbx_seq_one_letter_code
_entity_poly.pdbx_strand_id
1 'polypeptide(L)'
;MLAMPKPPRQAILMFQLEFGQRLVAKPGDKLYGRLSVNANFWATCSNVMKVSKANFRPPPQVDSCVVRIVPKQGAERPTIAFEEFDGLLRVCFNRKNRTMRASWLGTKEVLQMLEKASF
;
A
#
# COMPACT_ATOMS: atom_id res chain seq x y z
N MET A 1 9.14 -3.60 -6.89
CA MET A 1 9.77 -2.35 -7.39
C MET A 1 10.22 -1.42 -6.27
N LEU A 2 9.35 -1.03 -5.33
CA LEU A 2 9.69 -0.06 -4.29
C LEU A 2 10.67 -0.61 -3.23
N ALA A 3 10.55 -1.89 -2.88
CA ALA A 3 11.44 -2.57 -1.92
C ALA A 3 12.78 -3.05 -2.52
N MET A 4 13.03 -2.83 -3.82
CA MET A 4 14.28 -3.28 -4.48
C MET A 4 15.51 -2.55 -3.91
N PRO A 5 16.70 -3.19 -3.85
CA PRO A 5 17.91 -2.57 -3.26
C PRO A 5 18.28 -1.21 -3.84
N LYS A 6 18.07 -1.01 -5.15
CA LYS A 6 18.29 0.25 -5.87
C LYS A 6 17.00 0.63 -6.61
N PRO A 7 16.02 1.27 -5.96
CA PRO A 7 14.80 1.68 -6.62
C PRO A 7 15.04 2.96 -7.46
N PRO A 8 14.16 3.29 -8.41
CA PRO A 8 14.27 4.55 -9.15
C PRO A 8 14.16 5.76 -8.20
N ARG A 9 14.75 6.90 -8.59
CA ARG A 9 14.63 8.16 -7.81
C ARG A 9 13.19 8.60 -7.62
N GLN A 10 12.38 8.48 -8.67
CA GLN A 10 10.94 8.71 -8.63
C GLN A 10 10.27 8.01 -9.81
N ALA A 11 8.97 7.72 -9.69
CA ALA A 11 8.13 7.26 -10.78
C ALA A 11 6.89 8.17 -10.89
N ILE A 12 6.56 8.57 -12.11
CA ILE A 12 5.33 9.30 -12.44
C ILE A 12 4.49 8.36 -13.29
N LEU A 13 3.44 7.79 -12.70
CA LEU A 13 2.68 6.71 -13.32
C LEU A 13 1.21 7.09 -13.39
N MET A 14 0.55 6.66 -14.45
CA MET A 14 -0.88 6.83 -14.61
C MET A 14 -1.61 5.55 -14.21
N PHE A 15 -2.68 5.69 -13.43
CA PHE A 15 -3.53 4.59 -12.99
C PHE A 15 -5.00 4.94 -13.24
N GLN A 16 -5.86 3.93 -13.23
CA GLN A 16 -7.30 4.16 -13.06
C GLN A 16 -7.55 4.99 -11.79
N LEU A 17 -8.53 5.89 -11.84
CA LEU A 17 -8.76 6.87 -10.78
C LEU A 17 -8.90 6.23 -9.39
N GLU A 18 -9.73 5.18 -9.26
CA GLU A 18 -9.94 4.50 -7.99
C GLU A 18 -8.67 3.84 -7.45
N PHE A 19 -7.87 3.24 -8.33
CA PHE A 19 -6.61 2.61 -7.93
C PHE A 19 -5.62 3.65 -7.38
N GLY A 20 -5.44 4.77 -8.07
CA GLY A 20 -4.58 5.84 -7.60
C GLY A 20 -5.08 6.47 -6.30
N GLN A 21 -6.40 6.63 -6.14
CA GLN A 21 -7.01 7.08 -4.89
C GLN A 21 -6.74 6.11 -3.73
N ARG A 22 -6.86 4.79 -3.94
CA ARG A 22 -6.49 3.78 -2.94
C ARG A 22 -5.01 3.84 -2.60
N LEU A 23 -4.14 4.10 -3.58
CA LEU A 23 -2.69 4.16 -3.38
C LEU A 23 -2.25 5.35 -2.50
N VAL A 24 -2.96 6.49 -2.59
CA VAL A 24 -2.66 7.71 -1.80
C VAL A 24 -3.57 7.89 -0.57
N ALA A 25 -4.49 6.96 -0.31
CA ALA A 25 -5.42 7.04 0.82
C ALA A 25 -4.68 7.02 2.17
N LYS A 26 -5.17 7.81 3.12
CA LYS A 26 -4.64 7.97 4.48
C LYS A 26 -5.49 7.23 5.51
N PRO A 27 -4.96 6.94 6.71
CA PRO A 27 -5.76 6.38 7.80
C PRO A 27 -7.03 7.23 8.05
N GLY A 28 -8.18 6.56 8.14
CA GLY A 28 -9.50 7.22 8.25
C GLY A 28 -10.24 7.36 6.91
N ASP A 29 -9.54 7.30 5.78
CA ASP A 29 -10.20 7.35 4.46
C ASP A 29 -10.95 6.05 4.15
N LYS A 30 -12.08 6.17 3.45
CA LYS A 30 -12.89 5.01 3.00
C LYS A 30 -12.11 4.05 2.10
N LEU A 31 -11.14 4.56 1.35
CA LEU A 31 -10.31 3.80 0.41
C LEU A 31 -8.99 3.30 1.03
N TYR A 32 -8.74 3.60 2.31
CA TYR A 32 -7.56 3.14 3.02
C TYR A 32 -7.59 1.62 3.18
N GLY A 33 -6.47 0.97 2.83
CA GLY A 33 -6.35 -0.47 2.96
C GLY A 33 -4.92 -0.95 2.76
N ARG A 34 -4.77 -2.27 2.58
CA ARG A 34 -3.46 -2.92 2.43
C ARG A 34 -2.57 -2.27 1.37
N LEU A 35 -3.14 -1.88 0.23
CA LEU A 35 -2.39 -1.20 -0.85
C LEU A 35 -1.81 0.14 -0.36
N SER A 36 -2.62 0.95 0.29
CA SER A 36 -2.23 2.25 0.83
C SER A 36 -1.09 2.09 1.82
N VAL A 37 -1.22 1.15 2.77
CA VAL A 37 -0.19 0.90 3.79
C VAL A 37 1.10 0.40 3.15
N ASN A 38 1.01 -0.60 2.27
CA ASN A 38 2.20 -1.18 1.64
C ASN A 38 2.95 -0.13 0.79
N ALA A 39 2.25 0.62 -0.06
CA ALA A 39 2.85 1.66 -0.88
C ALA A 39 3.49 2.77 -0.03
N ASN A 40 2.75 3.31 0.96
CA ASN A 40 3.22 4.42 1.80
C ASN A 40 4.31 4.02 2.81
N PHE A 41 4.44 2.73 3.12
CA PHE A 41 5.54 2.22 3.92
C PHE A 41 6.88 2.39 3.18
N TRP A 42 6.92 2.01 1.90
CA TRP A 42 8.12 2.03 1.06
C TRP A 42 8.36 3.34 0.31
N ALA A 43 7.34 4.16 0.08
CA ALA A 43 7.44 5.35 -0.77
C ALA A 43 6.47 6.45 -0.34
N THR A 44 6.82 7.71 -0.60
CA THR A 44 5.88 8.82 -0.53
C THR A 44 5.07 8.87 -1.83
N CYS A 45 3.76 8.68 -1.72
CA CYS A 45 2.85 8.65 -2.86
C CYS A 45 1.94 9.88 -2.85
N SER A 46 1.79 10.57 -3.98
CA SER A 46 1.02 11.81 -4.08
C SER A 46 0.29 11.91 -5.42
N ASN A 47 -0.97 12.33 -5.40
CA ASN A 47 -1.73 12.58 -6.61
C ASN A 47 -1.21 13.85 -7.30
N VAL A 48 -0.94 13.78 -8.59
CA VAL A 48 -0.45 14.92 -9.40
C VAL A 48 -1.64 15.58 -10.10
N MET A 49 -2.43 14.79 -10.83
CA MET A 49 -3.60 15.30 -11.55
C MET A 49 -4.60 14.20 -11.91
N LYS A 50 -5.85 14.58 -12.12
CA LYS A 50 -6.89 13.73 -12.72
C LYS A 50 -6.83 13.84 -14.24
N VAL A 51 -7.05 12.73 -14.94
CA VAL A 51 -7.11 12.67 -16.40
C VAL A 51 -8.46 12.10 -16.82
N SER A 52 -9.25 12.91 -17.55
CA SER A 52 -10.54 12.45 -18.09
C SER A 52 -10.35 11.34 -19.11
N LYS A 53 -11.24 10.34 -19.09
CA LYS A 53 -11.29 9.28 -20.12
C LYS A 53 -11.45 9.81 -21.55
N ALA A 54 -11.98 11.04 -21.72
CA ALA A 54 -12.11 11.69 -23.02
C ALA A 54 -10.77 12.02 -23.69
N ASN A 55 -9.66 12.03 -22.92
CA ASN A 55 -8.32 12.29 -23.44
C ASN A 55 -7.65 11.06 -24.09
N PHE A 56 -8.36 9.93 -24.23
CA PHE A 56 -7.82 8.67 -24.74
C PHE A 56 -8.54 8.23 -26.01
N ARG A 57 -7.84 7.44 -26.84
CA ARG A 57 -8.40 6.80 -28.04
C ARG A 57 -7.92 5.34 -28.16
N PRO A 58 -8.81 4.34 -28.10
CA PRO A 58 -10.22 4.44 -27.72
C PRO A 58 -10.38 4.89 -26.25
N PRO A 59 -11.52 5.53 -25.88
CA PRO A 59 -11.74 5.98 -24.52
C PRO A 59 -11.92 4.77 -23.56
N PRO A 60 -11.24 4.74 -22.41
CA PRO A 60 -11.48 3.72 -21.39
C PRO A 60 -12.82 3.94 -20.68
N GLN A 61 -13.27 2.95 -19.90
CA GLN A 61 -14.55 3.02 -19.18
C GLN A 61 -14.53 4.05 -18.02
N VAL A 62 -13.37 4.24 -17.40
CA VAL A 62 -13.19 5.03 -16.18
C VAL A 62 -12.13 6.12 -16.38
N ASP A 63 -12.21 7.17 -15.57
CA ASP A 63 -11.18 8.20 -15.50
C ASP A 63 -9.86 7.65 -14.97
N SER A 64 -8.78 8.37 -15.24
CA SER A 64 -7.43 8.07 -14.74
C SER A 64 -6.91 9.17 -13.82
N CYS A 65 -5.80 8.89 -13.17
CA CYS A 65 -5.02 9.88 -12.42
C CYS A 65 -3.54 9.60 -12.58
N VAL A 66 -2.74 10.65 -12.48
CA VAL A 66 -1.27 10.58 -12.46
C VAL A 66 -0.83 10.65 -11.01
N VAL A 67 -0.02 9.69 -10.59
CA VAL A 67 0.52 9.59 -9.24
C VAL A 67 2.04 9.69 -9.30
N ARG A 68 2.59 10.52 -8.42
CA ARG A 68 4.02 10.61 -8.15
C ARG A 68 4.37 9.70 -6.98
N ILE A 69 5.32 8.80 -7.21
CA ILE A 69 5.82 7.81 -6.24
C ILE A 69 7.31 8.05 -6.04
N VAL A 70 7.72 8.33 -4.80
CA VAL A 70 9.12 8.55 -4.42
C VAL A 70 9.52 7.52 -3.38
N PRO A 71 10.32 6.50 -3.75
CA PRO A 71 10.82 5.53 -2.78
C PRO A 71 11.59 6.22 -1.66
N LYS A 72 11.36 5.79 -0.41
CA LYS A 72 12.11 6.25 0.75
C LYS A 72 13.56 5.76 0.67
N GLN A 73 14.48 6.61 1.12
CA GLN A 73 15.94 6.39 1.05
C GLN A 73 16.59 6.72 2.39
N GLY A 74 17.82 6.24 2.59
CA GLY A 74 18.59 6.52 3.80
C GLY A 74 17.85 6.08 5.07
N ALA A 75 17.76 6.98 6.06
CA ALA A 75 17.13 6.71 7.35
C ALA A 75 15.61 6.46 7.26
N GLU A 76 14.93 6.91 6.20
CA GLU A 76 13.49 6.68 6.03
C GLU A 76 13.17 5.32 5.41
N ARG A 77 14.18 4.62 4.86
CA ARG A 77 13.96 3.34 4.19
C ARG A 77 13.70 2.26 5.24
N PRO A 78 12.59 1.49 5.11
CA PRO A 78 12.33 0.39 6.03
C PRO A 78 13.44 -0.66 6.02
N THR A 79 13.78 -1.17 7.21
CA THR A 79 14.76 -2.25 7.42
C THR A 79 14.13 -3.64 7.47
N ILE A 80 12.79 -3.72 7.50
CA ILE A 80 12.01 -4.96 7.55
C ILE A 80 11.97 -5.60 6.15
N ALA A 81 12.07 -6.93 6.08
CA ALA A 81 11.92 -7.64 4.81
C ALA A 81 10.53 -7.41 4.21
N PHE A 82 10.44 -7.32 2.88
CA PHE A 82 9.17 -7.05 2.21
C PHE A 82 8.12 -8.12 2.50
N GLU A 83 8.55 -9.38 2.50
CA GLU A 83 7.72 -10.56 2.70
C GLU A 83 7.14 -10.62 4.10
N GLU A 84 7.93 -10.25 5.12
CA GLU A 84 7.48 -10.16 6.51
C GLU A 84 6.39 -9.08 6.65
N PHE A 85 6.65 -7.90 6.07
CA PHE A 85 5.69 -6.80 6.13
C PHE A 85 4.41 -7.10 5.34
N ASP A 86 4.50 -7.64 4.13
CA ASP A 86 3.32 -8.05 3.36
C ASP A 86 2.54 -9.16 4.07
N GLY A 87 3.24 -10.12 4.69
CA GLY A 87 2.65 -11.18 5.52
C GLY A 87 1.84 -10.61 6.69
N LEU A 88 2.41 -9.66 7.43
CA LEU A 88 1.70 -8.94 8.49
C LEU A 88 0.45 -8.25 7.94
N LEU A 89 0.57 -7.49 6.84
CA LEU A 89 -0.55 -6.77 6.28
C LEU A 89 -1.67 -7.69 5.77
N ARG A 90 -1.36 -8.91 5.31
CA ARG A 90 -2.37 -9.91 4.95
C ARG A 90 -3.21 -10.31 6.14
N VAL A 91 -2.62 -10.48 7.32
CA VAL A 91 -3.37 -10.76 8.55
C VAL A 91 -4.21 -9.55 8.95
N CYS A 92 -3.61 -8.35 8.95
CA CYS A 92 -4.26 -7.11 9.39
C CYS A 92 -5.48 -6.74 8.53
N PHE A 93 -5.40 -6.91 7.20
CA PHE A 93 -6.42 -6.49 6.25
C PHE A 93 -7.23 -7.64 5.63
N ASN A 94 -7.22 -8.83 6.24
CA ASN A 94 -7.91 -10.02 5.71
C ASN A 94 -9.44 -9.83 5.57
N ARG A 95 -10.09 -9.22 6.58
CA ARG A 95 -11.53 -9.00 6.59
C ARG A 95 -11.86 -7.56 6.94
N LYS A 96 -12.69 -6.92 6.11
CA LYS A 96 -13.24 -5.59 6.39
C LYS A 96 -14.11 -5.65 7.65
N ASN A 97 -14.09 -4.58 8.46
CA ASN A 97 -14.85 -4.44 9.70
C ASN A 97 -14.51 -5.48 10.79
N ARG A 98 -13.32 -6.10 10.75
CA ARG A 98 -12.80 -6.95 11.83
C ARG A 98 -11.77 -6.19 12.64
N THR A 99 -11.80 -6.32 13.96
CA THR A 99 -10.77 -5.72 14.83
C THR A 99 -9.44 -6.44 14.66
N MET A 100 -8.32 -5.73 14.85
CA MET A 100 -6.97 -6.29 14.74
C MET A 100 -6.77 -7.47 15.70
N ARG A 101 -7.23 -7.33 16.94
CA ARG A 101 -7.22 -8.42 17.95
C ARG A 101 -7.92 -9.66 17.41
N ALA A 102 -9.12 -9.52 16.85
CA ALA A 102 -9.85 -10.66 16.31
C ALA A 102 -9.14 -11.28 15.10
N SER A 103 -8.48 -10.48 14.25
CA SER A 103 -7.67 -10.99 13.14
C SER A 103 -6.48 -11.80 13.64
N TRP A 104 -5.76 -11.32 14.66
CA TRP A 104 -4.57 -11.98 15.21
C TRP A 104 -4.90 -13.27 15.96
N LEU A 105 -5.90 -13.23 16.85
CA LEU A 105 -6.35 -14.43 17.58
C LEU A 105 -6.91 -15.52 16.64
N GLY A 106 -7.35 -15.13 15.44
CA GLY A 106 -7.85 -16.04 14.42
C GLY A 106 -6.75 -16.72 13.58
N THR A 107 -5.48 -16.40 13.79
CA THR A 107 -4.34 -16.94 13.03
C THR A 107 -3.40 -17.66 13.99
N LYS A 108 -3.40 -19.01 13.94
CA LYS A 108 -2.64 -19.86 14.87
C LYS A 108 -1.14 -19.57 14.85
N GLU A 109 -0.60 -19.28 13.67
CA GLU A 109 0.81 -18.98 13.47
C GLU A 109 1.21 -17.69 14.20
N VAL A 110 0.34 -16.67 14.19
CA VAL A 110 0.58 -15.41 14.91
C VAL A 110 0.58 -15.65 16.41
N LEU A 111 -0.34 -16.47 16.92
CA LEU A 111 -0.37 -16.83 18.35
C LEU A 111 0.91 -17.55 18.78
N GLN A 112 1.37 -18.53 18.00
CA GLN A 112 2.63 -19.23 18.26
C GLN A 112 3.84 -18.29 18.24
N MET A 113 3.86 -17.29 17.34
CA MET A 113 4.91 -16.28 17.31
C MET A 113 4.87 -15.38 18.55
N LEU A 114 3.69 -14.98 19.02
CA LEU A 114 3.52 -14.17 20.23
C LEU A 114 3.96 -14.93 21.50
N GLU A 115 3.63 -16.22 21.61
CA GLU A 115 4.08 -17.07 22.71
C GLU A 115 5.61 -17.22 22.72
N LYS A 116 6.23 -17.41 21.56
CA LYS A 116 7.70 -17.50 21.43
C LYS A 116 8.44 -16.18 21.67
N ALA A 117 7.79 -15.05 21.38
CA ALA A 117 8.35 -13.72 21.54
C ALA A 117 8.14 -13.12 22.95
N SER A 118 7.31 -13.78 23.77
CA SER A 118 7.14 -13.42 25.17
C SER A 118 8.36 -13.95 25.94
N PHE A 119 9.24 -13.03 26.35
CA PHE A 119 10.36 -13.30 27.26
C PHE A 119 9.88 -13.80 28.63
#